data_AF-A0A8U0Q189-F1
#
_entry.id   AF-A0A8U0Q189-F1
#
_cell.length_a   1.000
_cell.length_b   1.000
_cell.length_c   1.000
_cell.angle_alpha   90.00
_cell.angle_beta   90.00
_cell.angle_gamma   90.00
#
_symmetry.space_group_name_H-M   'P 1'
#
loop_
_entity.id
_entity.type
_entity.pdbx_description
1 polymer ?
#
loop_
_entity_poly.entity_id
_entity_poly.type
_entity_poly.pdbx_seq_one_letter_code
_entity_poly.pdbx_strand_id
1 'polypeptide(L)'
;MGVVRHIVCAMSGGVDSSVTALLLRRRGYHVTGVFMKNWDSLDENGVCSSEKDCEDAYKVCQNLDIPFHQVSYVKEYWHEVFTNLLKEYEKGRTPNPDILCNKHIKFNHFYNYAINGLGADAMATGHYARTSQEDEDVFQQSHVSPPPQHVFRDRFEIRNPVRLYQGADRFKDQTFFLSQMSQDALRRTVFPLSGLTKDYVKKIAAEAGFQHVLKRKESMGICFIGERKFEDFILEYLEPKPGNFVSIEDGKIMGEHKGWFTLTLGQRARIGGQRDAWFVVDKDITTGEVFVGPTTNHPALFRDTVRTDRFHWITEDPPTELIQTKMMECHFRFIHQMPLSESHNTLGPDTVCKDVSLTILLHGPPEWRSGLMPCIAVLDASLQTRVQSQAVSQPAMTGSPTGRRKSGQVSSGLGEGLAGGLYLAYRALASPCGGPGCLQADFARQLNGVSWLTG
;
A
#
# COMPACT_ATOMS: atom_id res chain seq x y z
N MET A 1 31.99 26.33 -7.29
CA MET A 1 31.81 24.88 -7.01
C MET A 1 30.34 24.66 -6.78
N GLY A 2 29.68 23.77 -7.52
CA GLY A 2 28.27 23.45 -7.27
C GLY A 2 28.11 22.88 -5.86
N VAL A 3 27.00 23.21 -5.19
CA VAL A 3 26.67 22.64 -3.87
C VAL A 3 26.46 21.14 -4.06
N VAL A 4 27.32 20.32 -3.45
CA VAL A 4 27.15 18.86 -3.46
C VAL A 4 25.96 18.53 -2.55
N ARG A 5 24.89 17.98 -3.13
CA ARG A 5 23.69 17.62 -2.37
C ARG A 5 23.92 16.38 -1.52
N HIS A 6 23.47 16.44 -0.28
CA HIS A 6 23.57 15.37 0.70
C HIS A 6 22.28 14.54 0.73
N ILE A 7 22.40 13.24 0.50
CA ILE A 7 21.29 12.30 0.54
C ILE A 7 21.57 11.21 1.58
N VAL A 8 20.61 11.00 2.49
CA VAL A 8 20.65 9.88 3.42
C VAL A 8 19.91 8.69 2.83
N CYS A 9 20.62 7.60 2.58
CA CYS A 9 20.06 6.37 2.02
C CYS A 9 19.70 5.38 3.14
N ALA A 10 18.44 4.96 3.19
CA ALA A 10 17.99 3.87 4.06
C ALA A 10 18.59 2.53 3.57
N MET A 11 19.48 1.96 4.37
CA MET A 11 20.18 0.71 4.08
C MET A 11 19.54 -0.43 4.88
N SER A 12 19.03 -1.46 4.22
CA SER A 12 18.41 -2.61 4.88
C SER A 12 19.29 -3.87 4.91
N GLY A 13 20.49 -3.80 4.33
CA GLY A 13 21.32 -5.00 4.05
C GLY A 13 20.87 -5.79 2.81
N GLY A 14 19.81 -5.34 2.14
CA GLY A 14 19.30 -5.96 0.92
C GLY A 14 19.94 -5.42 -0.36
N VAL A 15 19.77 -6.17 -1.46
CA VAL A 15 20.27 -5.78 -2.78
C VAL A 15 19.70 -4.44 -3.26
N ASP A 16 18.42 -4.16 -2.98
CA ASP A 16 17.74 -2.97 -3.48
C ASP A 16 18.32 -1.67 -2.88
N SER A 17 18.47 -1.61 -1.54
CA SER A 17 19.11 -0.47 -0.89
C SER A 17 20.58 -0.33 -1.27
N SER A 18 21.27 -1.45 -1.52
CA SER A 18 22.68 -1.45 -1.92
C SER A 18 22.88 -0.80 -3.29
N VAL A 19 22.06 -1.18 -4.27
CA VAL A 19 22.09 -0.57 -5.61
C VAL A 19 21.60 0.88 -5.56
N THR A 20 20.63 1.19 -4.70
CA THR A 20 20.18 2.57 -4.45
C THR A 20 21.35 3.47 -4.06
N ALA A 21 22.11 3.11 -3.02
CA ALA A 21 23.26 3.88 -2.57
C ALA A 21 24.34 4.01 -3.66
N LEU A 22 24.62 2.91 -4.38
CA LEU A 22 25.57 2.90 -5.50
C LEU A 22 25.16 3.88 -6.61
N LEU A 23 23.89 3.87 -7.04
CA LEU A 23 23.39 4.75 -8.10
C LEU A 23 23.49 6.22 -7.71
N LEU A 24 23.14 6.56 -6.47
CA LEU A 24 23.27 7.92 -5.95
C LEU A 24 24.74 8.35 -5.89
N ARG A 25 25.63 7.48 -5.41
CA ARG A 25 27.07 7.75 -5.37
C ARG A 25 27.64 7.98 -6.77
N ARG A 26 27.26 7.16 -7.76
CA ARG A 26 27.67 7.32 -9.17
C ARG A 26 27.18 8.62 -9.80
N ARG A 27 26.06 9.15 -9.35
CA ARG A 27 25.52 10.45 -9.79
C ARG A 27 26.22 11.66 -9.13
N GLY A 28 27.17 11.43 -8.23
CA GLY A 28 27.98 12.48 -7.62
C GLY A 28 27.39 13.09 -6.34
N TYR A 29 26.31 12.52 -5.79
CA TYR A 29 25.77 12.97 -4.51
C TYR A 29 26.69 12.60 -3.34
N HIS A 30 26.66 13.42 -2.28
CA HIS A 30 27.20 13.03 -0.99
C HIS A 30 26.19 12.09 -0.33
N VAL A 31 26.53 10.80 -0.19
CA VAL A 31 25.60 9.79 0.30
C VAL A 31 26.02 9.34 1.69
N THR A 32 25.07 9.27 2.62
CA THR A 32 25.27 8.62 3.93
C THR A 32 24.32 7.42 4.02
N GLY A 33 24.85 6.23 4.27
CA GLY A 33 24.05 5.03 4.52
C GLY A 33 23.59 4.97 5.97
N VAL A 34 22.31 4.65 6.20
CA VAL A 34 21.79 4.50 7.56
C VAL A 34 20.97 3.22 7.68
N PHE A 35 21.33 2.38 8.65
CA PHE A 35 20.61 1.16 9.01
C PHE A 35 19.68 1.41 10.19
N MET A 36 18.44 0.93 10.09
CA MET A 36 17.42 1.07 11.14
C MET A 36 17.21 -0.26 11.87
N LYS A 37 17.47 -0.31 13.17
CA LYS A 37 17.06 -1.42 14.05
C LYS A 37 15.67 -1.11 14.60
N ASN A 38 14.64 -1.80 14.08
CA ASN A 38 13.24 -1.56 14.46
C ASN A 38 12.66 -2.63 15.39
N TRP A 39 13.38 -3.72 15.61
CA TRP A 39 12.95 -4.84 16.45
C TRP A 39 14.14 -5.37 17.23
N ASP A 40 13.92 -5.77 18.48
CA ASP A 40 14.93 -6.47 19.26
C ASP A 40 14.59 -7.96 19.34
N SER A 41 15.50 -8.80 18.83
CA SER A 41 15.33 -10.25 18.87
C SER A 41 15.82 -10.85 20.18
N LEU A 42 16.47 -10.08 21.05
CA LEU A 42 16.88 -10.54 22.38
C LEU A 42 15.67 -10.85 23.29
N ASP A 43 14.50 -10.36 22.91
CA ASP A 43 13.23 -10.62 23.60
C ASP A 43 12.57 -11.95 23.15
N GLU A 44 13.18 -12.68 22.20
CA GLU A 44 12.62 -13.91 21.63
C GLU A 44 13.70 -15.00 21.49
N ASN A 45 13.34 -16.29 21.64
CA ASN A 45 14.25 -17.44 21.67
C ASN A 45 14.95 -17.78 20.32
N GLY A 46 15.32 -16.79 19.50
CA GLY A 46 15.71 -16.97 18.10
C GLY A 46 17.09 -16.39 17.70
N VAL A 47 17.62 -16.88 16.57
CA VAL A 47 18.84 -16.37 15.92
C VAL A 47 18.59 -14.99 15.32
N CYS A 48 19.36 -13.97 15.72
CA CYS A 48 19.22 -12.61 15.23
C CYS A 48 19.52 -12.50 13.72
N SER A 49 18.51 -12.20 12.90
CA SER A 49 18.68 -11.87 11.47
C SER A 49 19.16 -10.43 11.26
N SER A 50 18.75 -9.51 12.14
CA SER A 50 19.02 -8.07 12.02
C SER A 50 20.50 -7.71 12.13
N GLU A 51 21.28 -8.43 12.93
CA GLU A 51 22.73 -8.20 13.04
C GLU A 51 23.43 -8.48 11.71
N LYS A 52 23.05 -9.57 11.02
CA LYS A 52 23.59 -9.93 9.71
C LYS A 52 23.19 -8.90 8.64
N ASP A 53 21.94 -8.42 8.68
CA ASP A 53 21.48 -7.35 7.79
C ASP A 53 22.27 -6.05 8.00
N CYS A 54 22.55 -5.71 9.26
CA CYS A 54 23.37 -4.55 9.59
C CYS A 54 24.82 -4.71 9.10
N GLU A 55 25.40 -5.90 9.27
CA GLU A 55 26.75 -6.21 8.78
C GLU A 55 26.84 -6.13 7.25
N ASP A 56 25.84 -6.68 6.55
CA ASP A 56 25.75 -6.60 5.09
C ASP A 56 25.59 -5.14 4.61
N ALA A 57 24.75 -4.35 5.28
CA ALA A 57 24.60 -2.92 4.99
C ALA A 57 25.92 -2.15 5.19
N TYR A 58 26.63 -2.46 6.28
CA TYR A 58 27.93 -1.86 6.59
C TYR A 58 28.98 -2.21 5.53
N LYS A 59 29.09 -3.48 5.13
CA LYS A 59 30.01 -3.94 4.07
C LYS A 59 29.76 -3.22 2.74
N VAL A 60 28.49 -3.01 2.39
CA VAL A 60 28.14 -2.25 1.18
C VAL A 60 28.60 -0.79 1.30
N CYS A 61 28.38 -0.15 2.45
CA CYS A 61 28.82 1.23 2.66
C CYS A 61 30.35 1.37 2.63
N GLN A 62 31.07 0.41 3.21
CA GLN A 62 32.54 0.34 3.12
C GLN A 62 33.01 0.20 1.66
N ASN A 63 32.39 -0.70 0.88
CA ASN A 63 32.74 -0.89 -0.53
C ASN A 63 32.47 0.35 -1.39
N LEU A 64 31.50 1.19 -0.99
CA LEU A 64 31.13 2.42 -1.67
C LEU A 64 31.89 3.66 -1.18
N ASP A 65 32.70 3.52 -0.13
CA ASP A 65 33.37 4.62 0.58
C ASP A 65 32.36 5.73 0.96
N ILE A 66 31.31 5.33 1.68
CA ILE A 66 30.28 6.24 2.20
C ILE A 66 30.14 6.10 3.72
N PRO A 67 29.86 7.19 4.46
CA PRO A 67 29.60 7.11 5.90
C PRO A 67 28.41 6.19 6.21
N PHE A 68 28.52 5.44 7.31
CA PHE A 68 27.48 4.52 7.79
C PHE A 68 27.06 4.88 9.21
N HIS A 69 25.75 4.97 9.44
CA HIS A 69 25.18 5.11 10.77
C HIS A 69 24.18 3.98 11.05
N GLN A 70 24.01 3.70 12.33
CA GLN A 70 22.94 2.84 12.82
C GLN A 70 22.07 3.64 13.78
N VAL A 71 20.76 3.51 13.62
CA VAL A 71 19.76 4.11 14.51
C VAL A 71 18.79 3.04 14.98
N SER A 72 18.31 3.16 16.22
CA SER A 72 17.31 2.26 16.79
C SER A 72 15.96 2.98 16.87
N TYR A 73 14.93 2.35 16.33
CA TYR A 73 13.52 2.76 16.45
C TYR A 73 12.67 1.67 17.10
N VAL A 74 13.27 0.79 17.91
CA VAL A 74 12.56 -0.32 18.57
C VAL A 74 11.36 0.18 19.38
N LYS A 75 11.53 1.28 20.11
CA LYS A 75 10.45 1.84 20.97
C LYS A 75 9.32 2.43 20.13
N GLU A 76 9.67 3.22 19.13
CA GLU A 76 8.75 3.87 18.20
C GLU A 76 7.97 2.81 17.41
N TYR A 77 8.66 1.77 16.92
CA TYR A 77 8.05 0.64 16.24
C TYR A 77 7.06 -0.09 17.14
N TRP A 78 7.45 -0.40 18.37
CA TRP A 78 6.60 -1.07 19.33
C TRP A 78 5.31 -0.29 19.60
N HIS A 79 5.42 1.02 19.83
CA HIS A 79 4.28 1.86 20.18
C HIS A 79 3.39 2.23 19.01
N GLU A 80 3.96 2.60 17.86
CA GLU A 80 3.20 3.14 16.72
C GLU A 80 2.79 2.08 15.69
N VAL A 81 3.49 0.95 15.63
CA VAL A 81 3.21 -0.13 14.67
C VAL A 81 2.70 -1.37 15.39
N PHE A 82 3.48 -1.94 16.29
CA PHE A 82 3.17 -3.25 16.87
C PHE A 82 1.99 -3.24 17.84
N THR A 83 1.90 -2.24 18.71
CA THR A 83 0.74 -2.09 19.62
C THR A 83 -0.56 -1.92 18.85
N ASN A 84 -0.53 -1.21 17.71
CA ASN A 84 -1.68 -1.09 16.84
C ASN A 84 -2.04 -2.44 16.21
N LEU A 85 -1.04 -3.16 15.67
CA LEU A 85 -1.18 -4.50 15.11
C LEU A 85 -1.95 -5.44 16.07
N LEU A 86 -1.52 -5.52 17.33
CA LEU A 86 -2.15 -6.36 18.36
C LEU A 86 -3.62 -5.98 18.60
N LYS A 87 -3.90 -4.69 18.80
CA LYS A 87 -5.26 -4.17 19.03
C LYS A 87 -6.21 -4.47 17.88
N GLU A 88 -5.71 -4.44 16.65
CA GLU A 88 -6.53 -4.72 15.47
C GLU A 88 -6.82 -6.21 15.32
N TYR A 89 -5.84 -7.07 15.61
CA TYR A 89 -6.04 -8.50 15.68
C TYR A 89 -7.07 -8.90 16.75
N GLU A 90 -7.00 -8.31 17.95
CA GLU A 90 -7.99 -8.53 19.01
C GLU A 90 -9.42 -8.17 18.58
N LYS A 91 -9.58 -7.12 17.77
CA LYS A 91 -10.88 -6.73 17.18
C LYS A 91 -11.30 -7.60 15.99
N GLY A 92 -10.55 -8.65 15.67
CA GLY A 92 -10.83 -9.54 14.55
C GLY A 92 -10.50 -8.95 13.18
N ARG A 93 -9.69 -7.90 13.09
CA ARG A 93 -9.21 -7.35 11.82
C ARG A 93 -7.84 -7.93 11.44
N THR A 94 -7.46 -7.79 10.18
CA THR A 94 -6.14 -8.22 9.67
C THR A 94 -5.34 -6.98 9.25
N PRO A 95 -4.57 -6.38 10.18
CA PRO A 95 -3.79 -5.16 9.91
C PRO A 95 -2.59 -5.40 8.97
N ASN A 96 -2.10 -4.32 8.36
CA ASN A 96 -0.86 -4.32 7.57
C ASN A 96 0.26 -3.54 8.29
N PRO A 97 1.19 -4.22 8.97
CA PRO A 97 2.27 -3.53 9.68
C PRO A 97 3.26 -2.83 8.74
N ASP A 98 3.39 -3.27 7.49
CA ASP A 98 4.37 -2.68 6.57
C ASP A 98 3.94 -1.29 6.08
N ILE A 99 2.62 -1.07 5.91
CA ILE A 99 2.05 0.26 5.65
C ILE A 99 2.35 1.19 6.82
N LEU A 100 2.10 0.74 8.05
CA LEU A 100 2.36 1.53 9.26
C LEU A 100 3.86 1.77 9.50
N CYS A 101 4.71 0.78 9.24
CA CYS A 101 6.17 0.92 9.30
C CYS A 101 6.66 1.99 8.32
N ASN A 102 6.15 2.01 7.08
CA ASN A 102 6.48 3.07 6.14
C ASN A 102 5.98 4.43 6.66
N LYS A 103 4.71 4.53 7.08
CA LYS A 103 4.10 5.77 7.57
C LYS A 103 4.83 6.38 8.77
N HIS A 104 5.03 5.58 9.82
CA HIS A 104 5.52 6.05 11.12
C HIS A 104 7.04 5.99 11.25
N ILE A 105 7.68 4.96 10.69
CA ILE A 105 9.10 4.73 10.91
C ILE A 105 9.91 5.29 9.74
N LYS A 106 9.74 4.76 8.52
CA LYS A 106 10.61 5.13 7.39
C LYS A 106 10.38 6.57 6.91
N PHE A 107 9.13 7.01 6.82
CA PHE A 107 8.78 8.32 6.26
C PHE A 107 8.32 9.33 7.32
N ASN A 108 8.59 9.05 8.59
CA ASN A 108 8.42 10.03 9.67
C ASN A 108 9.66 10.04 10.59
N HIS A 109 9.88 9.05 11.45
CA HIS A 109 11.05 9.06 12.36
C HIS A 109 12.39 9.09 11.63
N PHE A 110 12.58 8.20 10.65
CA PHE A 110 13.79 8.15 9.84
C PHE A 110 13.94 9.38 8.93
N TYR A 111 12.83 9.85 8.36
CA TYR A 111 12.80 11.10 7.59
C TYR A 111 13.29 12.29 8.44
N ASN A 112 12.75 12.46 9.64
CA ASN A 112 13.14 13.54 10.55
C ASN A 112 14.60 13.40 11.00
N TYR A 113 15.07 12.18 11.25
CA TYR A 113 16.48 11.94 11.56
C TYR A 113 17.40 12.31 10.40
N ALA A 114 17.05 11.91 9.17
CA ALA A 114 17.83 12.24 7.98
C ALA A 114 17.91 13.75 7.73
N ILE A 115 16.76 14.43 7.72
CA ILE A 115 16.68 15.85 7.37
C ILE A 115 17.15 16.75 8.53
N ASN A 116 16.61 16.56 9.73
CA ASN A 116 16.86 17.46 10.86
C ASN A 116 18.07 17.03 11.69
N GLY A 117 18.33 15.72 11.79
CA GLY A 117 19.44 15.18 12.58
C GLY A 117 20.77 15.18 11.83
N LEU A 118 20.77 14.71 10.58
CA LEU A 118 21.98 14.65 9.75
C LEU A 118 22.13 15.85 8.79
N GLY A 119 21.13 16.72 8.71
CA GLY A 119 21.18 17.92 7.87
C GLY A 119 21.10 17.62 6.37
N ALA A 120 20.53 16.47 5.97
CA ALA A 120 20.48 16.06 4.57
C ALA A 120 19.46 16.87 3.77
N ASP A 121 19.76 17.10 2.48
CA ASP A 121 18.84 17.76 1.56
C ASP A 121 17.64 16.85 1.23
N ALA A 122 17.88 15.53 1.15
CA ALA A 122 16.87 14.52 0.85
C ALA A 122 17.20 13.16 1.51
N MET A 123 16.22 12.26 1.51
CA MET A 123 16.42 10.84 1.82
C MET A 123 16.18 9.96 0.59
N ALA A 124 16.70 8.75 0.61
CA ALA A 124 16.46 7.75 -0.43
C ALA A 124 16.16 6.39 0.15
N THR A 125 15.38 5.60 -0.59
CA THR A 125 15.06 4.22 -0.22
C THR A 125 15.08 3.32 -1.44
N GLY A 126 15.29 2.01 -1.24
CA GLY A 126 15.22 1.00 -2.29
C GLY A 126 13.81 0.59 -2.69
N HIS A 127 12.80 1.45 -2.51
CA HIS A 127 11.43 1.11 -2.93
C HIS A 127 11.25 1.27 -4.44
N TYR A 128 10.49 0.34 -5.04
CA TYR A 128 10.09 0.38 -6.43
C TYR A 128 8.82 1.23 -6.59
N ALA A 129 9.01 2.54 -6.54
CA ALA A 129 7.98 3.55 -6.74
C ALA A 129 8.56 4.77 -7.45
N ARG A 130 7.72 5.59 -8.08
CA ARG A 130 8.10 6.82 -8.77
C ARG A 130 7.41 8.00 -8.11
N THR A 131 7.99 9.18 -8.22
CA THR A 131 7.30 10.43 -7.89
C THR A 131 7.05 11.23 -9.16
N SER A 132 6.24 12.30 -9.07
CA SER A 132 6.10 13.29 -10.14
C SER A 132 7.29 14.25 -10.26
N GLN A 133 8.30 14.09 -9.43
CA GLN A 133 9.51 14.89 -9.42
C GLN A 133 10.64 14.08 -10.04
N GLU A 134 11.45 14.72 -10.86
CA GLU A 134 12.77 14.20 -11.17
C GLU A 134 13.67 14.37 -9.95
N ASP A 135 14.79 13.63 -9.90
CA ASP A 135 15.68 13.65 -8.73
C ASP A 135 16.20 15.07 -8.43
N GLU A 136 16.46 15.87 -9.47
CA GLU A 136 16.90 17.26 -9.31
C GLU A 136 15.81 18.21 -8.83
N ASP A 137 14.54 17.93 -9.14
CA ASP A 137 13.39 18.75 -8.68
C ASP A 137 13.22 18.68 -7.16
N VAL A 138 13.68 17.59 -6.53
CA VAL A 138 13.71 17.44 -5.07
C VAL A 138 14.52 18.57 -4.43
N PHE A 139 15.61 19.00 -5.08
CA PHE A 139 16.54 20.00 -4.56
C PHE A 139 16.24 21.45 -4.96
N GLN A 140 15.26 21.65 -5.84
CA GLN A 140 14.88 22.99 -6.35
C GLN A 140 13.74 23.64 -5.54
N GLN A 141 13.13 22.92 -4.61
CA GLN A 141 12.06 23.47 -3.78
C GLN A 141 12.60 24.51 -2.80
N SER A 142 12.11 25.75 -2.83
CA SER A 142 12.44 26.79 -1.85
C SER A 142 12.19 26.24 -0.45
N HIS A 143 13.20 26.15 0.40
CA HIS A 143 13.05 25.61 1.76
C HIS A 143 12.59 26.72 2.69
N VAL A 144 11.29 26.80 2.95
CA VAL A 144 10.77 27.58 4.08
C VAL A 144 10.57 26.58 5.21
N SER A 145 11.30 26.75 6.32
CA SER A 145 10.99 26.04 7.57
C SER A 145 9.50 26.17 7.86
N PRO A 146 8.82 25.14 8.39
CA PRO A 146 7.43 25.31 8.80
C PRO A 146 7.35 26.55 9.70
N PRO A 147 6.45 27.52 9.44
CA PRO A 147 6.33 28.66 10.32
C PRO A 147 6.02 28.14 11.73
N PRO A 148 6.57 28.75 12.80
CA PRO A 148 6.27 28.36 14.17
C PRO A 148 4.75 28.33 14.37
N GLN A 149 4.27 27.30 15.08
CA GLN A 149 2.86 26.90 15.20
C GLN A 149 1.87 27.99 15.71
N HIS A 150 2.33 29.22 15.93
CA HIS A 150 1.55 30.33 16.50
C HIS A 150 1.61 31.64 15.71
N VAL A 151 2.14 31.67 14.48
CA VAL A 151 2.08 32.87 13.64
C VAL A 151 1.23 32.55 12.42
N PHE A 152 0.25 33.41 12.16
CA PHE A 152 -0.70 33.39 11.05
C PHE A 152 -0.23 32.55 9.85
N ARG A 153 -1.07 31.61 9.39
CA ARG A 153 -0.90 30.88 8.12
C ARG A 153 -0.77 31.89 6.98
N ASP A 154 0.45 32.35 6.71
CA ASP A 154 0.73 33.17 5.55
C ASP A 154 0.50 32.31 4.31
N ARG A 155 -0.45 32.79 3.52
CA ARG A 155 -1.27 32.04 2.57
C ARG A 155 -0.68 32.12 1.15
N PHE A 156 0.63 31.96 0.98
CA PHE A 156 1.24 32.33 -0.32
C PHE A 156 2.29 31.39 -0.93
N GLU A 157 2.62 30.24 -0.34
CA GLU A 157 3.29 29.18 -1.12
C GLU A 157 2.29 28.07 -1.46
N ILE A 158 1.60 28.24 -2.59
CA ILE A 158 0.87 27.12 -3.22
C ILE A 158 1.94 26.19 -3.82
N ARG A 159 2.42 25.24 -3.02
CA ARG A 159 3.31 24.19 -3.53
C ARG A 159 2.46 23.13 -4.21
N ASN A 160 2.60 22.96 -5.52
CA ASN A 160 1.96 21.86 -6.23
C ASN A 160 2.27 20.52 -5.51
N PRO A 161 1.26 19.68 -5.24
CA PRO A 161 1.46 18.44 -4.51
C PRO A 161 2.26 17.45 -5.36
N VAL A 162 3.18 16.73 -4.72
CA VAL A 162 3.94 15.67 -5.38
C VAL A 162 3.06 14.43 -5.47
N ARG A 163 3.06 13.79 -6.63
CA ARG A 163 2.27 12.57 -6.86
C ARG A 163 3.16 11.35 -6.72
N LEU A 164 2.60 10.29 -6.16
CA LEU A 164 3.22 8.97 -6.12
C LEU A 164 2.70 8.15 -7.32
N TYR A 165 3.63 7.56 -8.06
CA TYR A 165 3.37 6.73 -9.22
C TYR A 165 3.97 5.34 -9.05
N GLN A 166 3.39 4.37 -9.74
CA GLN A 166 3.88 3.00 -9.74
C GLN A 166 5.28 2.90 -10.35
N GLY A 167 6.08 1.98 -9.83
CA GLY A 167 7.38 1.64 -10.40
C GLY A 167 7.27 1.09 -11.82
N ALA A 168 8.36 1.15 -12.59
CA ALA A 168 8.43 0.54 -13.93
C ALA A 168 8.23 -0.99 -13.86
N ASP A 169 8.78 -1.63 -12.84
CA ASP A 169 8.51 -3.04 -12.54
C ASP A 169 7.14 -3.20 -11.86
N ARG A 170 6.15 -3.65 -12.64
CA ARG A 170 4.77 -3.82 -12.14
C ARG A 170 4.62 -4.94 -11.12
N PHE A 171 5.49 -5.94 -11.14
CA PHE A 171 5.47 -7.06 -10.19
C PHE A 171 6.11 -6.68 -8.85
N LYS A 172 7.04 -5.73 -8.88
CA LYS A 172 7.74 -5.23 -7.69
C LYS A 172 7.23 -3.88 -7.21
N ASP A 173 6.25 -3.27 -7.90
CA ASP A 173 5.58 -2.03 -7.51
C ASP A 173 5.20 -2.03 -6.02
N GLN A 174 5.75 -1.07 -5.29
CA GLN A 174 5.59 -0.95 -3.85
C GLN A 174 4.70 0.22 -3.42
N THR A 175 4.06 0.91 -4.37
CA THR A 175 3.14 2.03 -4.06
C THR A 175 2.01 1.65 -3.10
N PHE A 176 1.57 0.40 -3.10
CA PHE A 176 0.59 -0.12 -2.13
C PHE A 176 1.05 0.10 -0.68
N PHE A 177 2.32 -0.18 -0.37
CA PHE A 177 2.89 -0.03 0.97
C PHE A 177 3.24 1.42 1.31
N LEU A 178 3.34 2.28 0.30
CA LEU A 178 3.63 3.71 0.43
C LEU A 178 2.36 4.58 0.42
N SER A 179 1.18 3.96 0.40
CA SER A 179 -0.12 4.63 0.27
C SER A 179 -0.41 5.63 1.39
N GLN A 180 0.22 5.50 2.55
CA GLN A 180 0.06 6.37 3.73
C GLN A 180 1.20 7.38 3.93
N MET A 181 2.07 7.55 2.93
CA MET A 181 3.20 8.47 3.00
C MET A 181 2.72 9.93 3.00
N SER A 182 3.33 10.78 3.82
CA SER A 182 3.01 12.21 3.90
C SER A 182 3.58 12.99 2.70
N GLN A 183 2.98 14.15 2.37
CA GLN A 183 3.53 15.04 1.33
C GLN A 183 4.94 15.51 1.68
N ASP A 184 5.18 15.89 2.93
CA ASP A 184 6.48 16.41 3.37
C ASP A 184 7.59 15.39 3.14
N ALA A 185 7.37 14.12 3.50
CA ALA A 185 8.31 13.06 3.24
C ALA A 185 8.45 12.77 1.74
N LEU A 186 7.35 12.74 0.99
CA LEU A 186 7.34 12.50 -0.45
C LEU A 186 8.14 13.53 -1.24
N ARG A 187 8.01 14.81 -0.88
CA ARG A 187 8.73 15.92 -1.51
C ARG A 187 10.25 15.84 -1.37
N ARG A 188 10.75 15.09 -0.39
CA ARG A 188 12.17 14.97 -0.04
C ARG A 188 12.68 13.54 -0.09
N THR A 189 11.95 12.65 -0.75
CA THR A 189 12.34 11.26 -0.94
C THR A 189 12.66 10.98 -2.40
N VAL A 190 13.83 10.40 -2.63
CA VAL A 190 14.27 9.90 -3.94
C VAL A 190 14.05 8.38 -3.99
N PHE A 191 13.59 7.88 -5.14
CA PHE A 191 13.46 6.45 -5.43
C PHE A 191 14.33 6.05 -6.64
N PRO A 192 15.63 5.77 -6.45
CA PRO A 192 16.56 5.50 -7.56
C PRO A 192 16.24 4.26 -8.40
N LEU A 193 15.49 3.29 -7.86
CA LEU A 193 15.13 2.04 -8.56
C LEU A 193 13.86 2.17 -9.41
N SER A 194 13.26 3.35 -9.43
CA SER A 194 11.91 3.58 -9.95
C SER A 194 11.71 3.23 -11.43
N GLY A 195 12.78 3.31 -12.22
CA GLY A 195 12.81 2.96 -13.65
C GLY A 195 13.39 1.57 -13.96
N LEU A 196 13.76 0.78 -12.95
CA LEU A 196 14.51 -0.46 -13.13
C LEU A 196 13.65 -1.69 -12.79
N THR A 197 13.91 -2.80 -13.50
CA THR A 197 13.38 -4.11 -13.11
C THR A 197 14.26 -4.76 -12.06
N LYS A 198 13.69 -5.64 -11.23
CA LYS A 198 14.46 -6.34 -10.19
C LYS A 198 15.64 -7.13 -10.73
N ASP A 199 15.48 -7.76 -11.88
CA ASP A 199 16.56 -8.52 -12.52
C ASP A 199 17.70 -7.61 -12.95
N TYR A 200 17.38 -6.41 -13.43
CA TYR A 200 18.40 -5.43 -13.78
C TYR A 200 19.12 -4.88 -12.55
N VAL A 201 18.39 -4.63 -11.45
CA VAL A 201 18.97 -4.27 -10.15
C VAL A 201 19.95 -5.35 -9.66
N LYS A 202 19.60 -6.64 -9.77
CA LYS A 202 20.52 -7.74 -9.42
C LYS A 202 21.77 -7.77 -10.32
N LYS A 203 21.65 -7.46 -11.62
CA LYS A 203 22.81 -7.36 -12.52
C LYS A 203 23.75 -6.23 -12.09
N ILE A 204 23.22 -5.05 -11.80
CA ILE A 204 24.02 -3.92 -11.30
C ILE A 204 24.75 -4.30 -10.00
N ALA A 205 24.07 -4.97 -9.07
CA ALA A 205 24.68 -5.43 -7.83
C ALA A 205 25.82 -6.44 -8.08
N ALA A 206 25.65 -7.35 -9.05
CA ALA A 206 26.67 -8.33 -9.40
C ALA A 206 27.92 -7.68 -9.98
N GLU A 207 27.74 -6.72 -10.88
CA GLU A 207 28.81 -5.92 -11.50
C GLU A 207 29.55 -5.05 -10.47
N ALA A 208 28.85 -4.57 -9.44
CA ALA A 208 29.42 -3.80 -8.33
C ALA A 208 30.10 -4.66 -7.26
N GLY A 209 30.15 -5.98 -7.43
CA GLY A 209 30.78 -6.89 -6.46
C GLY A 209 29.96 -7.16 -5.20
N PHE A 210 28.67 -6.83 -5.18
CA PHE A 210 27.77 -7.06 -4.03
C PHE A 210 27.25 -8.50 -3.95
N GLN A 211 28.16 -9.47 -4.05
CA GLN A 211 27.81 -10.91 -4.09
C GLN A 211 27.20 -11.42 -2.78
N HIS A 212 27.53 -10.80 -1.65
CA HIS A 212 27.00 -11.20 -0.34
C HIS A 212 25.49 -10.89 -0.22
N VAL A 213 25.05 -9.70 -0.64
CA VAL A 213 23.61 -9.34 -0.64
C VAL A 213 22.80 -10.05 -1.74
N LEU A 214 23.44 -10.48 -2.84
CA LEU A 214 22.77 -11.25 -3.90
C LEU A 214 22.34 -12.65 -3.46
N LYS A 215 23.06 -13.24 -2.50
CA LYS A 215 22.75 -14.55 -1.93
C LYS A 215 21.62 -14.48 -0.90
N ARG A 216 21.25 -13.28 -0.44
CA ARG A 216 20.15 -13.08 0.50
C ARG A 216 18.84 -13.38 -0.21
N LYS A 217 17.99 -14.17 0.45
CA LYS A 217 16.59 -14.30 0.03
C LYS A 217 15.91 -12.96 0.23
N GLU A 218 14.94 -12.65 -0.62
CA GLU A 218 14.10 -11.49 -0.38
C GLU A 218 13.32 -11.69 0.93
N SER A 219 13.26 -10.65 1.75
CA SER A 219 12.45 -10.65 2.96
C SER A 219 10.98 -10.68 2.55
N MET A 220 10.35 -11.85 2.72
CA MET A 220 8.92 -12.06 2.49
C MET A 220 8.23 -12.20 3.85
N GLY A 221 7.09 -11.54 4.03
CA GLY A 221 6.39 -11.47 5.31
C GLY A 221 6.67 -10.18 6.09
N ILE A 222 6.07 -10.07 7.26
CA ILE A 222 6.21 -8.89 8.14
C ILE A 222 7.69 -8.73 8.50
N CYS A 223 8.28 -7.56 8.24
CA CYS A 223 9.72 -7.32 8.24
C CYS A 223 10.52 -7.89 9.44
N PHE A 224 9.92 -8.00 10.62
CA PHE A 224 10.60 -8.40 11.85
C PHE A 224 10.26 -9.82 12.35
N ILE A 225 9.16 -10.42 11.89
CA ILE A 225 8.77 -11.79 12.29
C ILE A 225 9.72 -12.83 11.65
N GLY A 226 10.28 -12.51 10.48
CA GLY A 226 11.16 -13.41 9.74
C GLY A 226 10.44 -14.67 9.24
N GLU A 227 11.11 -15.82 9.29
CA GLU A 227 10.59 -17.11 8.80
C GLU A 227 9.69 -17.85 9.83
N ARG A 228 9.28 -17.20 10.91
CA ARG A 228 8.44 -17.80 11.97
C ARG A 228 7.00 -18.03 11.51
N LYS A 229 6.32 -19.03 12.09
CA LYS A 229 4.88 -19.20 11.89
C LYS A 229 4.13 -18.07 12.62
N PHE A 230 3.31 -17.34 11.87
CA PHE A 230 2.55 -16.20 12.40
C PHE A 230 1.65 -16.58 13.59
N GLU A 231 1.00 -17.74 13.56
CA GLU A 231 0.15 -18.22 14.65
C GLU A 231 0.93 -18.36 15.97
N ASP A 232 2.12 -18.95 15.93
CA ASP A 232 2.94 -19.13 17.13
C ASP A 232 3.44 -17.78 17.64
N PHE A 233 3.81 -16.88 16.72
CA PHE A 233 4.25 -15.52 17.05
C PHE A 233 3.14 -14.70 17.74
N ILE A 234 1.93 -14.64 17.18
CA ILE A 234 0.88 -13.76 17.74
C ILE A 234 0.39 -14.24 19.12
N LEU A 235 0.46 -15.55 19.38
CA LEU A 235 0.10 -16.15 20.67
C LEU A 235 1.12 -15.90 21.79
N GLU A 236 2.31 -15.38 21.48
CA GLU A 236 3.25 -14.88 22.50
C GLU A 236 2.79 -13.55 23.12
N TYR A 237 1.91 -12.82 22.41
CA TYR A 237 1.48 -11.47 22.79
C TYR A 237 -0.01 -11.37 23.12
N LEU A 238 -0.84 -12.24 22.53
CA LEU A 238 -2.28 -12.27 22.77
C LEU A 238 -2.68 -13.57 23.48
N GLU A 239 -3.47 -13.45 24.54
CA GLU A 239 -4.02 -14.60 25.25
C GLU A 239 -4.87 -15.47 24.28
N PRO A 240 -4.62 -16.80 24.23
CA PRO A 240 -5.43 -17.71 23.42
C PRO A 240 -6.92 -17.62 23.80
N LYS A 241 -7.79 -17.41 22.80
CA LYS A 241 -9.25 -17.37 22.96
C LYS A 241 -9.88 -18.44 22.09
N PRO A 242 -9.85 -19.71 22.52
CA PRO A 242 -10.34 -20.80 21.69
C PRO A 242 -11.84 -20.65 21.40
N GLY A 243 -12.24 -21.08 20.21
CA GLY A 243 -13.61 -20.97 19.73
C GLY A 243 -13.90 -21.98 18.63
N ASN A 244 -15.15 -21.99 18.14
CA ASN A 244 -15.62 -22.97 17.18
C ASN A 244 -15.56 -22.42 15.75
N PHE A 245 -15.18 -23.30 14.82
CA PHE A 245 -15.54 -23.13 13.41
C PHE A 245 -17.01 -23.51 13.24
N VAL A 246 -17.81 -22.61 12.70
CA VAL A 246 -19.26 -22.80 12.47
C VAL A 246 -19.55 -22.69 10.98
N SER A 247 -20.22 -23.68 10.40
CA SER A 247 -20.65 -23.64 9.01
C SER A 247 -21.68 -22.53 8.81
N ILE A 248 -21.44 -21.64 7.84
CA ILE A 248 -22.36 -20.56 7.49
C ILE A 248 -23.64 -21.05 6.80
N GLU A 249 -23.64 -22.29 6.28
CA GLU A 249 -24.77 -22.85 5.53
C GLU A 249 -25.86 -23.40 6.46
N ASP A 250 -25.46 -24.10 7.52
CA ASP A 250 -26.36 -24.87 8.39
C ASP A 250 -26.13 -24.65 9.89
N GLY A 251 -25.18 -23.79 10.27
CA GLY A 251 -24.84 -23.50 11.67
C GLY A 251 -24.13 -24.64 12.39
N LYS A 252 -23.68 -25.69 11.68
CA LYS A 252 -23.02 -26.84 12.29
C LYS A 252 -21.63 -26.48 12.81
N ILE A 253 -21.28 -26.98 13.99
CA ILE A 253 -19.90 -26.91 14.51
C ILE A 253 -19.03 -27.88 13.72
N MET A 254 -17.98 -27.34 13.09
CA MET A 254 -17.09 -28.05 12.17
C MET A 254 -15.73 -28.40 12.79
N GLY A 255 -15.36 -27.74 13.89
CA GLY A 255 -14.11 -27.94 14.60
C GLY A 255 -13.78 -26.76 15.51
N GLU A 256 -12.55 -26.71 16.03
CA GLU A 256 -12.09 -25.67 16.95
C GLU A 256 -10.89 -24.90 16.39
N HIS A 257 -10.69 -23.67 16.86
CA HIS A 257 -9.51 -22.84 16.60
C HIS A 257 -8.96 -22.25 17.89
N LYS A 258 -7.71 -21.75 17.85
CA LYS A 258 -7.04 -21.14 19.02
C LYS A 258 -7.40 -19.67 19.27
N GLY A 259 -8.00 -19.01 18.28
CA GLY A 259 -8.46 -17.62 18.38
C GLY A 259 -8.79 -17.03 17.03
N TRP A 260 -9.81 -16.16 16.98
CA TRP A 260 -10.20 -15.48 15.74
C TRP A 260 -9.11 -14.57 15.17
N PHE A 261 -8.17 -14.14 16.02
CA PHE A 261 -7.04 -13.28 15.65
C PHE A 261 -5.92 -14.04 14.92
N THR A 262 -5.92 -15.37 14.94
CA THR A 262 -4.96 -16.19 14.16
C THR A 262 -5.46 -16.45 12.73
N LEU A 263 -6.66 -15.94 12.40
CA LEU A 263 -7.39 -16.23 11.18
C LEU A 263 -7.74 -14.96 10.41
N THR A 264 -7.53 -14.99 9.11
CA THR A 264 -7.90 -13.93 8.19
C THR A 264 -9.09 -14.36 7.33
N LEU A 265 -9.95 -13.42 6.96
CA LEU A 265 -11.08 -13.70 6.08
C LEU A 265 -10.60 -14.34 4.76
N GLY A 266 -11.30 -15.39 4.37
CA GLY A 266 -11.04 -16.31 3.27
C GLY A 266 -9.70 -17.06 3.33
N GLN A 267 -9.01 -17.05 4.47
CA GLN A 267 -8.01 -18.05 4.76
C GLN A 267 -8.65 -19.44 4.76
N ARG A 268 -7.97 -20.44 4.20
CA ARG A 268 -8.40 -21.84 4.28
C ARG A 268 -8.42 -22.28 5.75
N ALA A 269 -9.61 -22.63 6.25
CA ALA A 269 -9.79 -23.28 7.52
C ALA A 269 -9.41 -24.76 7.38
N ARG A 270 -8.36 -25.20 8.07
CA ARG A 270 -7.81 -26.56 7.95
C ARG A 270 -8.63 -27.56 8.76
N ILE A 271 -9.89 -27.72 8.39
CA ILE A 271 -10.86 -28.61 9.05
C ILE A 271 -10.71 -30.03 8.49
N GLY A 272 -10.46 -30.99 9.36
CA GLY A 272 -10.30 -32.40 8.98
C GLY A 272 -11.62 -33.07 8.55
N GLY A 273 -11.52 -34.12 7.75
CA GLY A 273 -12.67 -34.96 7.39
C GLY A 273 -13.66 -34.36 6.39
N GLN A 274 -13.36 -33.21 5.80
CA GLN A 274 -14.21 -32.57 4.79
C GLN A 274 -13.80 -32.96 3.37
N ARG A 275 -14.81 -33.16 2.51
CA ARG A 275 -14.60 -33.44 1.08
C ARG A 275 -13.98 -32.23 0.37
N ASP A 276 -14.55 -31.06 0.61
CA ASP A 276 -14.11 -29.80 0.01
C ASP A 276 -13.26 -28.98 0.99
N ALA A 277 -12.45 -28.07 0.48
CA ALA A 277 -11.74 -27.11 1.32
C ALA A 277 -12.73 -26.06 1.85
N TRP A 278 -12.61 -25.74 3.14
CA TRP A 278 -13.40 -24.71 3.81
C TRP A 278 -12.58 -23.45 4.04
N PHE A 279 -13.25 -22.30 4.01
CA PHE A 279 -12.62 -20.98 4.08
C PHE A 279 -13.35 -20.12 5.12
N VAL A 280 -12.60 -19.30 5.85
CA VAL A 280 -13.15 -18.36 6.82
C VAL A 280 -14.00 -17.32 6.06
N VAL A 281 -15.26 -17.13 6.42
CA VAL A 281 -16.15 -16.16 5.74
C VAL A 281 -16.50 -14.97 6.62
N ASP A 282 -16.54 -15.18 7.94
CA ASP A 282 -16.84 -14.13 8.91
C ASP A 282 -16.30 -14.51 10.30
N LYS A 283 -16.24 -13.54 11.20
CA LYS A 283 -15.74 -13.72 12.58
C LYS A 283 -16.63 -12.97 13.56
N ASP A 284 -17.24 -13.68 14.50
CA ASP A 284 -17.95 -13.06 15.62
C ASP A 284 -17.03 -12.99 16.83
N ILE A 285 -16.54 -11.78 17.10
CA ILE A 285 -15.65 -11.51 18.24
C ILE A 285 -16.36 -11.55 19.59
N THR A 286 -17.69 -11.49 19.60
CA THR A 286 -18.51 -11.49 20.83
C THR A 286 -18.70 -12.90 21.33
N THR A 287 -19.05 -13.83 20.43
CA THR A 287 -19.19 -15.26 20.76
C THR A 287 -17.86 -16.01 20.67
N GLY A 288 -16.89 -15.48 19.92
CA GLY A 288 -15.63 -16.14 19.62
C GLY A 288 -15.73 -17.15 18.49
N GLU A 289 -16.87 -17.21 17.79
CA GLU A 289 -17.10 -18.13 16.67
C GLU A 289 -16.50 -17.60 15.36
N VAL A 290 -15.96 -18.51 14.56
CA VAL A 290 -15.47 -18.23 13.22
C VAL A 290 -16.33 -18.96 12.21
N PHE A 291 -17.03 -18.19 11.37
CA PHE A 291 -17.87 -18.75 10.33
C PHE A 291 -17.03 -19.21 9.14
N VAL A 292 -17.36 -20.38 8.61
CA VAL A 292 -16.67 -20.99 7.47
C VAL A 292 -17.66 -21.41 6.38
N GLY A 293 -17.23 -21.33 5.12
CA GLY A 293 -18.00 -21.80 3.95
C GLY A 293 -17.17 -22.71 3.06
N PRO A 294 -17.81 -23.65 2.32
CA PRO A 294 -17.11 -24.57 1.43
C PRO A 294 -16.69 -23.90 0.12
N THR A 295 -15.54 -24.28 -0.41
CA THR A 295 -14.96 -23.82 -1.70
C THR A 295 -14.60 -22.32 -1.72
N THR A 296 -13.81 -21.91 -2.72
CA THR A 296 -13.42 -20.50 -2.92
C THR A 296 -14.52 -19.66 -3.55
N ASN A 297 -15.61 -20.27 -4.02
CA ASN A 297 -16.68 -19.59 -4.76
C ASN A 297 -17.92 -19.36 -3.90
N HIS A 298 -17.82 -19.59 -2.58
CA HIS A 298 -18.93 -19.42 -1.68
C HIS A 298 -19.41 -17.95 -1.67
N PRO A 299 -20.72 -17.67 -1.86
CA PRO A 299 -21.24 -16.29 -1.92
C PRO A 299 -20.86 -15.41 -0.73
N ALA A 300 -20.76 -16.00 0.47
CA ALA A 300 -20.38 -15.27 1.68
C ALA A 300 -18.93 -14.74 1.66
N LEU A 301 -18.06 -15.26 0.78
CA LEU A 301 -16.70 -14.73 0.55
C LEU A 301 -16.69 -13.46 -0.31
N PHE A 302 -17.84 -13.00 -0.82
CA PHE A 302 -17.92 -11.85 -1.71
C PHE A 302 -18.66 -10.69 -1.08
N ARG A 303 -18.22 -9.48 -1.42
CA ARG A 303 -18.80 -8.21 -1.01
C ARG A 303 -18.77 -7.27 -2.18
N ASP A 304 -19.81 -6.46 -2.32
CA ASP A 304 -19.91 -5.45 -3.39
C ASP A 304 -19.51 -4.06 -2.90
N THR A 305 -19.36 -3.89 -1.58
CA THR A 305 -19.12 -2.60 -0.93
C THR A 305 -18.08 -2.70 0.17
N VAL A 306 -17.19 -1.71 0.25
CA VAL A 306 -16.29 -1.50 1.40
C VAL A 306 -16.44 -0.09 1.94
N ARG A 307 -16.43 0.05 3.26
CA ARG A 307 -16.44 1.34 3.95
C ARG A 307 -15.10 1.56 4.64
N THR A 308 -14.62 2.79 4.57
CA THR A 308 -13.39 3.20 5.26
C THR A 308 -13.68 4.18 6.37
N ASP A 309 -12.81 4.23 7.39
CA ASP A 309 -12.74 5.43 8.24
C ASP A 309 -12.02 6.52 7.41
N ARG A 310 -11.30 7.43 8.08
CA ARG A 310 -10.62 8.54 7.42
C ARG A 310 -9.66 8.06 6.33
N PHE A 311 -9.93 8.47 5.10
CA PHE A 311 -9.09 8.14 3.96
C PHE A 311 -7.86 9.05 3.91
N HIS A 312 -6.68 8.45 3.71
CA HIS A 312 -5.45 9.21 3.50
C HIS A 312 -5.26 9.53 2.03
N TRP A 313 -5.23 10.82 1.71
CA TRP A 313 -4.87 11.29 0.38
C TRP A 313 -3.41 11.68 0.38
N ILE A 314 -2.63 11.10 -0.54
CA ILE A 314 -1.24 11.49 -0.71
C ILE A 314 -1.16 12.99 -0.93
N THR A 315 -2.07 13.60 -1.71
CA THR A 315 -2.12 15.05 -1.97
C THR A 315 -2.67 15.90 -0.83
N GLU A 316 -2.83 15.35 0.38
CA GLU A 316 -3.46 15.92 1.59
C GLU A 316 -4.96 16.21 1.45
N ASP A 317 -5.35 16.84 0.36
CA ASP A 317 -6.74 17.12 0.04
C ASP A 317 -7.36 16.04 -0.87
N PRO A 318 -8.65 15.73 -0.67
CA PRO A 318 -9.39 14.85 -1.57
C PRO A 318 -9.46 15.44 -2.99
N PRO A 319 -9.53 14.59 -4.04
CA PRO A 319 -9.68 15.04 -5.41
C PRO A 319 -10.87 15.97 -5.57
N THR A 320 -10.70 17.04 -6.35
CA THR A 320 -11.74 18.05 -6.58
C THR A 320 -13.03 17.44 -7.11
N GLU A 321 -12.92 16.45 -8.01
CA GLU A 321 -14.04 15.68 -8.54
C GLU A 321 -14.88 15.09 -7.40
N LEU A 322 -14.25 14.33 -6.48
CA LEU A 322 -14.93 13.72 -5.35
C LEU A 322 -15.65 14.75 -4.47
N ILE A 323 -15.05 15.93 -4.24
CA ILE A 323 -15.68 16.97 -3.42
C ILE A 323 -16.94 17.53 -4.12
N GLN A 324 -16.82 17.80 -5.43
CA GLN A 324 -17.84 18.46 -6.24
C GLN A 324 -19.02 17.55 -6.57
N THR A 325 -18.72 16.34 -7.07
CA THR A 325 -19.74 15.39 -7.56
C THR A 325 -20.17 14.40 -6.49
N LYS A 326 -19.48 14.36 -5.34
CA LYS A 326 -19.65 13.35 -4.27
C LYS A 326 -19.28 11.93 -4.71
N MET A 327 -18.68 11.79 -5.89
CA MET A 327 -18.33 10.52 -6.51
C MET A 327 -17.00 10.65 -7.28
N MET A 328 -16.25 9.56 -7.39
CA MET A 328 -15.08 9.51 -8.26
C MET A 328 -14.89 8.09 -8.77
N GLU A 329 -14.60 7.97 -10.07
CA GLU A 329 -14.17 6.70 -10.66
C GLU A 329 -12.68 6.52 -10.44
N CYS A 330 -12.29 5.37 -9.91
CA CYS A 330 -10.88 5.05 -9.74
C CYS A 330 -10.62 3.55 -9.80
N HIS A 331 -9.34 3.20 -9.70
CA HIS A 331 -8.94 1.82 -9.53
C HIS A 331 -8.54 1.58 -8.08
N PHE A 332 -8.91 0.42 -7.56
CA PHE A 332 -8.65 0.01 -6.18
C PHE A 332 -7.90 -1.32 -6.12
N ARG A 333 -7.01 -1.47 -5.13
CA ARG A 333 -6.30 -2.72 -4.83
C ARG A 333 -6.54 -3.10 -3.38
N PHE A 334 -7.10 -4.29 -3.16
CA PHE A 334 -7.46 -4.81 -1.83
C PHE A 334 -6.29 -5.36 -1.04
N ILE A 335 -5.44 -6.12 -1.72
CA ILE A 335 -4.26 -6.76 -1.16
C ILE A 335 -3.11 -6.50 -2.10
N HIS A 336 -1.91 -6.44 -1.55
CA HIS A 336 -0.70 -6.52 -2.33
C HIS A 336 -0.75 -7.71 -3.32
N GLN A 337 -0.28 -7.49 -4.55
CA GLN A 337 -0.30 -8.43 -5.69
C GLN A 337 -1.66 -8.71 -6.34
N MET A 338 -2.78 -8.23 -5.78
CA MET A 338 -4.05 -8.29 -6.51
C MET A 338 -4.07 -7.32 -7.71
N PRO A 339 -4.78 -7.68 -8.79
CA PRO A 339 -5.03 -6.76 -9.89
C PRO A 339 -5.81 -5.54 -9.40
N LEU A 340 -5.62 -4.42 -10.09
CA LEU A 340 -6.44 -3.24 -9.88
C LEU A 340 -7.86 -3.52 -10.37
N SER A 341 -8.84 -3.24 -9.53
CA SER A 341 -10.27 -3.38 -9.85
C SER A 341 -10.90 -2.01 -10.06
N GLU A 342 -11.79 -1.89 -11.03
CA GLU A 342 -12.58 -0.67 -11.24
C GLU A 342 -13.53 -0.46 -10.06
N SER A 343 -13.60 0.76 -9.55
CA SER A 343 -14.47 1.10 -8.42
C SER A 343 -15.03 2.53 -8.51
N HIS A 344 -16.22 2.71 -7.94
CA HIS A 344 -16.82 4.02 -7.72
C HIS A 344 -16.72 4.36 -6.24
N ASN A 345 -16.03 5.45 -5.94
CA ASN A 345 -15.83 5.92 -4.57
C ASN A 345 -16.78 7.07 -4.29
N THR A 346 -17.52 6.99 -3.19
CA THR A 346 -18.46 8.03 -2.75
C THR A 346 -18.10 8.51 -1.35
N LEU A 347 -18.43 9.77 -1.03
CA LEU A 347 -18.25 10.28 0.33
C LEU A 347 -19.14 9.47 1.30
N GLY A 348 -18.57 9.02 2.41
CA GLY A 348 -19.31 8.32 3.45
C GLY A 348 -20.35 9.24 4.13
N PRO A 349 -21.40 8.66 4.73
CA PRO A 349 -22.51 9.42 5.32
C PRO A 349 -22.08 10.36 6.46
N ASP A 350 -20.93 10.10 7.09
CA ASP A 350 -20.41 10.85 8.24
C ASP A 350 -19.33 11.88 7.86
N THR A 351 -19.22 12.24 6.57
CA THR A 351 -18.15 13.12 6.08
C THR A 351 -18.31 14.58 6.54
N VAL A 352 -17.33 15.10 7.28
CA VAL A 352 -17.20 16.53 7.61
C VAL A 352 -15.90 17.07 7.03
N CYS A 353 -15.99 18.05 6.12
CA CYS A 353 -15.03 18.99 5.50
C CYS A 353 -13.51 18.68 5.35
N LYS A 354 -12.89 17.76 6.10
CA LYS A 354 -11.49 17.26 5.97
C LYS A 354 -11.32 15.79 6.38
N ASP A 355 -12.27 15.21 7.10
CA ASP A 355 -12.28 13.79 7.49
C ASP A 355 -13.21 13.03 6.55
N VAL A 356 -12.72 12.77 5.34
CA VAL A 356 -13.47 12.04 4.31
C VAL A 356 -13.38 10.55 4.58
N SER A 357 -14.50 9.93 4.96
CA SER A 357 -14.69 8.49 4.83
C SER A 357 -15.15 8.17 3.42
N LEU A 358 -14.82 6.97 2.90
CA LEU A 358 -15.26 6.52 1.59
C LEU A 358 -16.16 5.29 1.69
N THR A 359 -17.18 5.25 0.83
CA THR A 359 -17.85 4.01 0.44
C THR A 359 -17.41 3.66 -0.98
N ILE A 360 -16.79 2.50 -1.12
CA ILE A 360 -16.22 2.00 -2.37
C ILE A 360 -17.15 0.91 -2.91
N LEU A 361 -17.73 1.15 -4.08
CA LEU A 361 -18.52 0.19 -4.83
C LEU A 361 -17.64 -0.51 -5.87
N LEU A 362 -17.74 -1.83 -5.95
CA LEU A 362 -16.86 -2.64 -6.80
C LEU A 362 -17.57 -3.09 -8.07
N HIS A 363 -16.91 -2.90 -9.22
CA HIS A 363 -17.45 -3.28 -10.52
C HIS A 363 -16.75 -4.54 -11.06
N GLY A 364 -17.53 -5.55 -11.48
CA GLY A 364 -17.03 -6.74 -12.16
C GLY A 364 -17.97 -7.96 -12.08
N PRO A 365 -18.03 -8.83 -13.12
CA PRO A 365 -18.87 -10.02 -13.10
C PRO A 365 -18.42 -11.08 -12.06
N PRO A 366 -19.33 -11.97 -11.61
CA PRO A 366 -19.06 -12.98 -10.58
C PRO A 366 -17.90 -13.92 -10.89
N GLU A 367 -17.58 -14.14 -12.17
CA GLU A 367 -16.44 -14.97 -12.60
C GLU A 367 -15.05 -14.35 -12.34
N TRP A 368 -14.93 -13.05 -12.06
CA TRP A 368 -13.70 -12.46 -11.50
C TRP A 368 -13.57 -12.70 -10.00
N ARG A 369 -14.64 -13.19 -9.37
CA ARG A 369 -14.71 -13.60 -7.98
C ARG A 369 -14.26 -15.06 -7.78
N SER A 370 -14.10 -15.85 -8.85
CA SER A 370 -13.75 -17.29 -8.79
C SER A 370 -12.27 -17.62 -9.01
N GLY A 371 -11.41 -16.62 -9.22
CA GLY A 371 -9.96 -16.79 -9.27
C GLY A 371 -9.32 -16.59 -7.90
N LEU A 372 -9.33 -17.60 -7.02
CA LEU A 372 -8.65 -17.57 -5.71
C LEU A 372 -8.94 -16.26 -4.93
N MET A 373 -10.21 -15.92 -4.68
CA MET A 373 -10.55 -14.64 -4.05
C MET A 373 -11.21 -14.82 -2.68
N PRO A 374 -10.40 -14.92 -1.62
CA PRO A 374 -10.86 -14.59 -0.28
C PRO A 374 -11.09 -13.08 -0.13
N CYS A 375 -12.17 -12.69 0.56
CA CYS A 375 -12.44 -11.34 1.07
C CYS A 375 -11.33 -10.87 2.01
N ILE A 376 -10.13 -10.64 1.51
CA ILE A 376 -9.05 -10.06 2.29
C ILE A 376 -9.03 -8.58 1.93
N ALA A 377 -9.73 -7.77 2.72
CA ALA A 377 -9.35 -6.39 2.87
C ALA A 377 -8.15 -6.36 3.83
N VAL A 378 -6.93 -6.29 3.29
CA VAL A 378 -5.79 -5.77 4.07
C VAL A 378 -5.84 -4.27 3.91
N LEU A 379 -6.75 -3.66 4.67
CA LEU A 379 -6.87 -2.23 4.77
C LEU A 379 -6.53 -1.84 6.21
N ASP A 380 -5.72 -0.81 6.32
CA ASP A 380 -5.18 -0.23 7.55
C ASP A 380 -6.24 -0.10 8.66
N ALA A 381 -5.74 -0.12 9.90
CA ALA A 381 -6.34 -0.15 11.23
C ALA A 381 -7.37 0.95 11.58
N SER A 382 -7.93 1.60 10.57
CA SER A 382 -9.03 2.54 10.67
C SER A 382 -10.10 2.16 9.66
N LEU A 383 -10.53 0.89 9.67
CA LEU A 383 -11.79 0.52 9.05
C LEU A 383 -12.74 -0.05 10.10
N GLN A 384 -13.80 0.68 10.39
CA GLN A 384 -15.02 0.09 10.93
C GLN A 384 -15.78 -0.62 9.81
N THR A 385 -15.63 -1.94 9.69
CA THR A 385 -16.70 -2.76 9.11
C THR A 385 -17.82 -2.86 10.13
N ARG A 386 -18.70 -1.85 10.19
CA ARG A 386 -20.04 -2.04 10.77
C ARG A 386 -20.90 -2.76 9.73
N VAL A 387 -21.05 -4.06 9.93
CA VAL A 387 -21.96 -4.91 9.17
C VAL A 387 -23.38 -4.61 9.61
N GLN A 388 -24.18 -3.98 8.76
CA GLN A 388 -25.64 -4.10 8.85
C GLN A 388 -26.04 -5.22 7.90
N SER A 389 -26.30 -6.42 8.44
CA SER A 389 -27.09 -7.41 7.73
C SER A 389 -28.53 -6.91 7.71
N GLN A 390 -29.00 -6.42 6.56
CA GLN A 390 -30.44 -6.43 6.33
C GLN A 390 -30.82 -7.89 6.09
N ALA A 391 -31.26 -8.56 7.16
CA ALA A 391 -32.00 -9.80 7.04
C ALA A 391 -33.23 -9.51 6.18
N VAL A 392 -33.25 -10.05 4.96
CA VAL A 392 -34.46 -10.06 4.13
C VAL A 392 -35.41 -11.07 4.76
N SER A 393 -36.19 -10.62 5.73
CA SER A 393 -37.37 -11.35 6.20
C SER A 393 -38.49 -11.11 5.17
N GLN A 394 -38.78 -12.12 4.35
CA GLN A 394 -40.01 -12.15 3.58
C GLN A 394 -41.15 -12.63 4.48
N PRO A 395 -42.22 -11.86 4.71
CA PRO A 395 -43.47 -12.42 5.18
C PRO A 395 -44.26 -12.93 3.97
N ALA A 396 -44.53 -14.23 3.97
CA ALA A 396 -45.61 -14.79 3.16
C ALA A 396 -46.96 -14.33 3.73
N MET A 397 -47.82 -13.72 2.91
CA MET A 397 -49.27 -13.72 3.13
C MET A 397 -50.04 -13.45 1.83
N THR A 398 -50.93 -14.41 1.58
CA THR A 398 -52.06 -14.53 0.66
C THR A 398 -53.01 -13.31 0.53
N GLY A 399 -53.65 -13.17 -0.64
CA GLY A 399 -55.07 -12.78 -0.73
C GLY A 399 -55.43 -11.35 -1.18
N SER A 400 -56.00 -11.24 -2.40
CA SER A 400 -56.62 -10.08 -3.08
C SER A 400 -57.99 -9.61 -2.51
N PRO A 401 -58.73 -8.66 -3.14
CA PRO A 401 -58.43 -7.27 -3.54
C PRO A 401 -59.54 -6.27 -3.10
N THR A 402 -59.35 -4.96 -3.28
CA THR A 402 -60.37 -3.96 -3.77
C THR A 402 -59.85 -2.52 -3.63
N GLY A 403 -60.21 -1.64 -4.58
CA GLY A 403 -60.39 -0.21 -4.27
C GLY A 403 -59.59 0.86 -5.03
N ARG A 404 -59.89 1.05 -6.33
CA ARG A 404 -59.98 2.33 -7.10
C ARG A 404 -59.10 3.57 -6.78
N ARG A 405 -58.37 3.96 -7.85
CA ARG A 405 -58.31 5.29 -8.56
C ARG A 405 -57.90 6.58 -7.80
N LYS A 406 -56.83 7.22 -8.31
CA LYS A 406 -56.80 8.43 -9.20
C LYS A 406 -55.34 8.89 -9.34
N SER A 407 -54.69 8.74 -10.51
CA SER A 407 -54.63 9.67 -11.67
C SER A 407 -53.91 11.00 -11.41
N GLY A 408 -52.74 11.19 -12.05
CA GLY A 408 -52.01 12.47 -12.15
C GLY A 408 -50.64 12.31 -12.85
N GLN A 409 -50.67 12.31 -14.19
CA GLN A 409 -49.51 12.33 -15.13
C GLN A 409 -48.75 13.69 -15.10
N VAL A 410 -47.40 13.69 -15.20
CA VAL A 410 -46.52 14.03 -16.38
C VAL A 410 -46.60 15.53 -16.77
N SER A 411 -45.55 16.36 -16.95
CA SER A 411 -44.37 16.34 -17.86
C SER A 411 -43.58 17.67 -17.59
N SER A 412 -42.24 17.74 -17.52
CA SER A 412 -41.21 17.88 -18.60
C SER A 412 -41.03 19.26 -19.27
N GLY A 413 -39.75 19.67 -19.44
CA GLY A 413 -39.25 20.66 -20.41
C GLY A 413 -38.19 21.60 -19.81
N LEU A 414 -36.86 21.50 -20.00
CA LEU A 414 -35.96 21.52 -21.18
C LEU A 414 -35.70 22.91 -21.81
N GLY A 415 -34.39 23.23 -21.92
CA GLY A 415 -33.74 24.13 -22.91
C GLY A 415 -32.99 25.33 -22.30
N GLU A 416 -31.85 25.83 -22.78
CA GLU A 416 -30.74 25.40 -23.65
C GLU A 416 -29.80 26.63 -23.85
N GLY A 417 -28.49 26.44 -24.14
CA GLY A 417 -27.55 27.45 -24.71
C GLY A 417 -26.37 27.87 -23.79
N LEU A 418 -25.13 27.33 -23.88
CA LEU A 418 -24.03 27.44 -24.89
C LEU A 418 -23.44 28.86 -25.00
N ALA A 419 -22.12 29.17 -25.07
CA ALA A 419 -20.82 28.47 -25.13
C ALA A 419 -19.70 29.51 -24.75
N GLY A 420 -18.55 29.19 -24.15
CA GLY A 420 -17.30 28.67 -24.73
C GLY A 420 -16.09 29.43 -24.13
N GLY A 421 -14.84 28.96 -24.02
CA GLY A 421 -14.15 27.71 -24.37
C GLY A 421 -12.97 27.47 -23.39
N LEU A 422 -12.69 26.22 -23.00
CA LEU A 422 -11.73 25.24 -23.54
C LEU A 422 -10.23 25.51 -23.23
N TYR A 423 -9.62 24.61 -22.44
CA TYR A 423 -8.61 23.66 -22.97
C TYR A 423 -8.66 22.36 -22.16
N LEU A 424 -8.78 21.25 -22.90
CA LEU A 424 -8.83 19.85 -22.48
C LEU A 424 -7.56 19.16 -22.97
N ALA A 425 -7.06 18.19 -22.21
CA ALA A 425 -6.41 17.00 -22.77
C ALA A 425 -6.59 15.82 -21.81
N TYR A 426 -7.51 14.91 -22.15
CA TYR A 426 -7.60 13.57 -21.56
C TYR A 426 -7.76 12.53 -22.67
N ARG A 427 -7.04 11.41 -22.48
CA ARG A 427 -7.17 10.07 -23.08
C ARG A 427 -7.09 9.90 -24.60
N ALA A 428 -6.04 9.20 -25.04
CA ALA A 428 -6.15 8.25 -26.14
C ALA A 428 -6.17 6.83 -25.54
N LEU A 429 -7.36 6.25 -25.40
CA LEU A 429 -7.55 4.80 -25.35
C LEU A 429 -7.84 4.36 -26.79
N ALA A 430 -6.91 3.64 -27.40
CA ALA A 430 -7.17 2.91 -28.63
C ALA A 430 -7.72 1.52 -28.24
N SER A 431 -8.98 1.25 -28.60
CA SER A 431 -9.52 -0.11 -28.62
C SER A 431 -9.11 -0.85 -29.89
N PRO A 432 -8.94 -2.18 -29.85
CA PRO A 432 -8.44 -2.97 -30.97
C PRO A 432 -9.58 -3.36 -31.93
N CYS A 433 -9.37 -3.14 -33.23
CA CYS A 433 -10.11 -3.84 -34.29
C CYS A 433 -9.12 -4.71 -35.06
N GLY A 434 -9.43 -6.00 -35.18
CA GLY A 434 -8.55 -7.02 -35.74
C GLY A 434 -8.45 -7.01 -37.27
N GLY A 435 -7.34 -7.57 -37.77
CA GLY A 435 -7.10 -7.91 -39.18
C GLY A 435 -5.57 -7.99 -39.46
N PRO A 436 -5.06 -9.04 -40.13
CA PRO A 436 -3.63 -9.34 -40.19
C PRO A 436 -2.93 -8.63 -41.37
N GLY A 437 -1.72 -8.12 -41.12
CA GLY A 437 -0.75 -7.79 -42.16
C GLY A 437 -0.22 -6.36 -42.09
N CYS A 438 1.07 -6.23 -42.44
CA CYS A 438 1.92 -5.04 -42.45
C CYS A 438 2.38 -4.51 -41.07
N LEU A 439 3.63 -4.08 -40.86
CA LEU A 439 4.98 -4.39 -41.37
C LEU A 439 5.93 -3.58 -40.46
N GLN A 440 7.19 -4.01 -40.35
CA GLN A 440 8.27 -3.36 -39.58
C GLN A 440 8.48 -1.88 -39.97
N ALA A 441 8.86 -1.04 -39.00
CA ALA A 441 10.08 -0.20 -39.04
C ALA A 441 10.12 0.85 -37.89
N ASP A 442 11.23 0.82 -37.17
CA ASP A 442 12.07 1.96 -36.78
C ASP A 442 11.50 3.13 -35.93
N PHE A 443 12.10 3.35 -34.75
CA PHE A 443 13.09 4.44 -34.61
C PHE A 443 13.89 4.31 -33.31
N ALA A 444 15.11 3.79 -33.44
CA ALA A 444 16.23 4.12 -32.58
C ALA A 444 16.97 5.31 -33.22
N ARG A 445 17.26 6.38 -32.45
CA ARG A 445 18.40 7.31 -32.63
C ARG A 445 18.28 8.52 -31.69
N GLN A 446 19.10 8.54 -30.65
CA GLN A 446 19.70 9.79 -30.15
C GLN A 446 20.93 9.50 -29.26
N LEU A 447 21.97 8.92 -29.86
CA LEU A 447 23.34 9.00 -29.34
C LEU A 447 24.25 8.99 -30.57
N ASN A 448 24.92 10.11 -30.83
CA ASN A 448 26.20 10.14 -31.56
C ASN A 448 26.83 11.51 -31.42
N GLY A 449 28.03 11.53 -30.84
CA GLY A 449 28.83 12.73 -30.65
C GLY A 449 30.23 12.42 -30.14
N VAL A 450 30.95 11.50 -30.79
CA VAL A 450 32.43 11.38 -30.70
C VAL A 450 32.96 10.90 -32.05
N SER A 451 33.75 11.72 -32.73
CA SER A 451 34.50 11.35 -33.95
C SER A 451 35.90 10.91 -33.57
N TRP A 452 36.35 9.77 -34.10
CA TRP A 452 37.76 9.40 -34.14
C TRP A 452 38.28 9.60 -35.57
N LEU A 453 39.35 10.40 -35.70
CA LEU A 453 40.12 10.58 -36.92
C LEU A 453 41.00 9.33 -37.13
N THR A 454 40.97 8.84 -38.37
CA THR A 454 41.80 7.74 -38.88
C THR A 454 43.24 8.18 -39.13
N GLY A 455 44.18 7.31 -38.77
CA GLY A 455 45.60 7.32 -39.13
C GLY A 455 46.25 6.04 -38.64
#